data_AF-A0A1F4CSR8-F1
#
_entry.id   AF-A0A1F4CSR8-F1
#
_cell.length_a   1.000
_cell.length_b   1.000
_cell.length_c   1.000
_cell.angle_alpha   90.00
_cell.angle_beta   90.00
_cell.angle_gamma   90.00
#
_symmetry.space_group_name_H-M   'P 1'
#
loop_
_entity.id
_entity.type
_entity.pdbx_description
1 polymer ?
#
loop_
_entity_poly.entity_id
_entity_poly.type
_entity_poly.pdbx_seq_one_letter_code
_entity_poly.pdbx_strand_id
1 'polypeptide(L)'
;MSFTYDWCAEALGAEAVRVTNPAGAQFMLSREADGVFRARNDRSLAIEMEVTPMVTGRTLKLADGMCYEFGTEGRLTAVVDLAGIV
;
A
#
# COMPACT_ATOMS: atom_id res chain seq x y z
N MET A 1 6.69 -5.87 -24.18
CA MET A 1 6.79 -6.67 -22.95
C MET A 1 6.08 -5.91 -21.85
N SER A 2 4.86 -6.31 -21.46
CA SER A 2 4.24 -5.77 -20.24
C SER A 2 4.69 -6.66 -19.09
N PHE A 3 5.62 -6.17 -18.27
CA PHE A 3 5.76 -6.69 -16.93
C PHE A 3 4.53 -6.19 -16.18
N THR A 4 3.52 -7.05 -15.99
CA THR A 4 2.46 -6.76 -15.04
C THR A 4 3.14 -6.79 -13.69
N TYR A 5 3.35 -5.62 -13.09
CA TYR A 5 3.82 -5.58 -11.72
C TYR A 5 2.69 -6.16 -10.85
N ASP A 6 3.01 -7.03 -9.90
CA ASP A 6 2.10 -7.20 -8.77
C ASP A 6 2.19 -5.94 -7.89
N TRP A 7 1.18 -5.70 -7.06
CA TRP A 7 1.29 -4.65 -6.06
C TRP A 7 2.57 -4.84 -5.23
N CYS A 8 3.22 -3.73 -4.90
CA CYS A 8 4.44 -3.73 -4.09
C CYS A 8 4.39 -2.57 -3.07
N ALA A 9 4.88 -2.81 -1.85
CA ALA A 9 4.96 -1.80 -0.78
C ALA A 9 6.35 -1.81 -0.12
N GLU A 10 7.26 -0.99 -0.65
CA GLU A 10 8.66 -0.93 -0.25
C GLU A 10 8.88 0.16 0.80
N ALA A 11 9.55 -0.16 1.91
CA ALA A 11 9.98 0.85 2.86
C ALA A 11 11.16 1.66 2.32
N LEU A 12 11.04 2.99 2.37
CA LEU A 12 12.10 3.93 2.03
C LEU A 12 12.62 4.56 3.32
N GLY A 13 13.30 3.72 4.11
CA GLY A 13 13.70 4.06 5.48
C GLY A 13 12.55 3.93 6.48
N ALA A 14 12.67 4.63 7.61
CA ALA A 14 11.69 4.54 8.71
C ALA A 14 10.44 5.41 8.50
N GLU A 15 10.52 6.42 7.62
CA GLU A 15 9.55 7.51 7.56
C GLU A 15 8.70 7.52 6.28
N ALA A 16 8.98 6.62 5.33
CA ALA A 16 8.23 6.57 4.08
C ALA A 16 8.06 5.13 3.56
N VAL A 17 6.98 4.92 2.82
CA VAL A 17 6.71 3.71 2.02
C VAL A 17 6.37 4.14 0.61
N ARG A 18 6.95 3.45 -0.38
CA ARG A 18 6.56 3.53 -1.78
C ARG A 18 5.66 2.37 -2.13
N VAL A 19 4.45 2.68 -2.54
CA VAL A 19 3.51 1.70 -3.07
C VAL A 19 3.55 1.76 -4.61
N THR A 20 3.75 0.62 -5.27
CA THR A 20 3.68 0.50 -6.72
C THR A 20 2.48 -0.35 -7.09
N ASN A 21 1.59 0.17 -7.94
CA ASN A 21 0.43 -0.57 -8.42
C ASN A 21 0.77 -1.42 -9.67
N PRO A 22 -0.14 -2.29 -10.13
CA PRO A 22 0.11 -3.13 -11.30
C PRO A 22 0.32 -2.39 -12.62
N ALA A 23 -0.17 -1.15 -12.72
CA ALA A 23 0.08 -0.27 -13.86
C ALA A 23 1.48 0.39 -13.80
N GLY A 24 2.27 0.12 -12.77
CA GLY A 24 3.59 0.70 -12.54
C GLY A 24 3.54 2.12 -11.94
N ALA A 25 2.38 2.62 -11.56
CA ALA A 25 2.26 3.91 -10.88
C ALA A 25 2.79 3.81 -9.45
N GLN A 26 3.57 4.81 -9.04
CA GLN A 26 4.21 4.85 -7.73
C GLN A 26 3.59 5.93 -6.86
N PHE A 27 3.25 5.57 -5.63
CA PHE A 27 2.66 6.43 -4.62
C PHE A 27 3.60 6.50 -3.43
N MET A 28 3.96 7.72 -3.03
CA MET A 28 4.80 7.95 -1.86
C MET A 28 3.91 8.25 -0.65
N LEU A 29 4.01 7.43 0.38
CA LEU A 29 3.29 7.60 1.64
C LEU A 29 4.29 7.94 2.73
N SER A 30 3.94 8.94 3.55
CA SER A 30 4.76 9.36 4.69
C SER A 30 4.17 8.84 5.98
N ARG A 31 5.03 8.48 6.91
CA ARG A 31 4.62 8.03 8.24
C ARG A 31 3.99 9.20 8.99
N GLU A 32 2.85 8.94 9.60
CA GLU A 32 2.17 9.88 10.47
C GLU A 32 2.42 9.57 11.95
N ALA A 33 1.93 10.44 12.84
CA ALA A 33 2.20 10.35 14.28
C ALA A 33 1.63 9.07 14.92
N ASP A 34 0.62 8.46 14.33
CA ASP A 34 0.04 7.16 14.73
C ASP A 34 0.83 5.95 14.19
N GLY A 35 1.89 6.21 13.41
CA GLY A 35 2.74 5.19 12.82
C GLY A 35 2.20 4.58 11.52
N VAL A 36 1.04 5.03 11.04
CA VAL A 36 0.46 4.63 9.74
C VAL A 36 1.08 5.50 8.65
N PHE A 37 1.37 4.92 7.49
CA PHE A 37 1.82 5.69 6.34
C PHE A 37 0.60 6.09 5.52
N ARG A 38 0.45 7.38 5.23
CA ARG A 38 -0.63 7.92 4.42
C ARG A 38 -0.09 8.76 3.29
N ALA A 39 -0.82 8.82 2.18
CA ALA A 39 -0.49 9.69 1.08
C ALA A 39 -0.74 11.15 1.48
N ARG A 40 0.33 11.94 1.63
CA ARG A 40 0.24 13.39 1.78
C ARG A 40 0.33 14.03 0.41
N ASN A 41 -0.80 14.25 -0.27
CA ASN A 41 -0.85 15.16 -1.40
C ASN A 41 -2.29 15.58 -1.71
N ASP A 42 -2.51 16.89 -1.90
CA ASP A 42 -3.76 17.52 -2.34
C ASP A 42 -4.24 17.10 -3.74
N ARG A 43 -3.57 16.13 -4.37
CA ARG A 43 -4.00 15.55 -5.64
C ARG A 43 -4.92 14.37 -5.33
N SER A 44 -6.21 14.57 -5.61
CA SER A 44 -7.33 13.61 -5.51
C SER A 44 -7.15 12.24 -6.18
N LEU A 45 -5.97 11.95 -6.74
CA LEU A 45 -5.58 10.67 -7.33
C LEU A 45 -4.70 9.82 -6.41
N ALA A 46 -4.21 10.37 -5.30
CA ALA A 46 -3.83 9.54 -4.16
C ALA A 46 -5.13 8.96 -3.61
N ILE A 47 -5.58 7.87 -4.23
CA ILE A 47 -6.53 6.90 -3.68
C ILE A 47 -6.27 6.87 -2.18
N GLU A 48 -7.28 7.02 -1.32
CA GLU A 48 -7.06 7.04 0.12
C GLU A 48 -6.36 5.72 0.50
N MET A 49 -5.05 5.82 0.67
CA MET A 49 -4.13 4.70 0.81
C MET A 49 -3.54 4.81 2.20
N GLU A 50 -3.83 3.81 3.02
CA GLU A 50 -3.26 3.69 4.36
C GLU A 50 -2.40 2.43 4.41
N VAL A 51 -1.12 2.58 4.71
CA VAL A 51 -0.24 1.45 4.95
C VAL A 51 0.04 1.33 6.43
N THR A 52 -0.36 0.20 7.01
CA THR A 52 -0.09 -0.13 8.40
C THR A 52 1.07 -1.13 8.48
N PRO A 53 2.17 -0.82 9.18
CA PRO A 53 3.22 -1.79 9.42
C PRO A 53 2.77 -2.90 10.39
N MET A 54 3.13 -4.15 10.09
CA MET A 54 2.88 -5.34 10.90
C MET A 54 4.19 -6.07 11.18
N VAL A 55 4.18 -7.00 12.17
CA VAL A 55 5.37 -7.83 12.47
C VAL A 55 5.82 -8.65 11.26
N THR A 56 4.87 -9.12 10.45
CA THR A 56 5.10 -9.96 9.27
C THR A 56 5.30 -9.17 7.97
N GLY A 57 5.16 -7.85 8.00
CA GLY A 57 5.22 -7.01 6.80
C GLY A 57 4.36 -5.76 6.91
N ARG A 58 3.45 -5.55 5.96
CA ARG A 58 2.63 -4.33 5.86
C ARG A 58 1.27 -4.65 5.27
N THR A 59 0.27 -3.87 5.62
CA THR A 59 -1.06 -3.94 5.00
C THR A 59 -1.40 -2.60 4.38
N LEU A 60 -1.69 -2.58 3.08
CA LEU A 60 -2.29 -1.44 2.39
C LEU A 60 -3.80 -1.59 2.44
N LYS A 61 -4.49 -0.55 2.89
CA LYS A 61 -5.93 -0.40 2.75
C LYS A 61 -6.22 0.70 1.73
N LEU A 62 -7.08 0.39 0.78
CA LEU A 62 -7.61 1.35 -0.18
C LEU A 62 -8.99 1.86 0.27
N ALA A 63 -9.39 3.02 -0.26
CA ALA A 63 -10.69 3.65 -0.03
C ALA A 63 -11.90 2.73 -0.33
N ASP A 64 -11.77 1.85 -1.32
CA ASP A 64 -12.82 0.92 -1.76
C ASP A 64 -12.99 -0.29 -0.81
N GLY A 65 -12.19 -0.36 0.26
CA GLY A 65 -12.22 -1.46 1.21
C GLY A 65 -11.31 -2.64 0.84
N MET A 66 -10.63 -2.60 -0.30
CA MET A 66 -9.62 -3.59 -0.64
C MET A 66 -8.42 -3.48 0.30
N CYS A 67 -7.99 -4.63 0.81
CA CYS A 67 -6.81 -4.76 1.63
C CYS A 67 -5.77 -5.64 0.94
N TYR A 68 -4.53 -5.19 0.92
CA TYR A 68 -3.40 -5.92 0.35
C TYR A 68 -2.36 -6.15 1.45
N GLU A 69 -1.98 -7.40 1.66
CA GLU A 69 -0.92 -7.75 2.58
C GLU A 69 0.38 -7.94 1.82
N PHE A 70 1.44 -7.35 2.36
CA PHE A 70 2.78 -7.46 1.83
C PHE A 70 3.68 -8.10 2.87
N GLY A 71 4.57 -8.98 2.42
CA GLY A 71 5.65 -9.51 3.25
C GLY A 71 6.67 -8.43 3.63
N THR A 72 7.68 -8.81 4.43
CA THR A 72 8.75 -7.91 4.88
C THR A 72 9.51 -7.25 3.72
N GLU A 73 9.73 -7.99 2.62
CA GLU A 73 10.36 -7.52 1.38
C GLU A 73 9.49 -6.56 0.55
N GLY A 74 8.22 -6.35 0.94
CA GLY A 74 7.28 -5.48 0.23
C GLY A 74 6.53 -6.16 -0.92
N ARG A 75 6.72 -7.46 -1.14
CA ARG A 75 5.97 -8.24 -2.15
C ARG A 75 4.58 -8.58 -1.64
N LEU A 76 3.59 -8.54 -2.54
CA LEU A 76 2.21 -8.96 -2.24
C LEU A 76 2.17 -10.44 -1.82
N THR A 77 1.52 -10.71 -0.69
CA THR A 77 1.34 -12.05 -0.13
C THR A 77 -0.13 -12.46 -0.05
N ALA A 78 -1.05 -11.51 0.12
CA ALA A 78 -2.48 -11.77 0.11
C ALA A 78 -3.28 -10.55 -0.36
N VAL A 79 -4.47 -10.81 -0.91
CA VAL A 79 -5.49 -9.80 -1.21
C VAL A 79 -6.73 -10.18 -0.43
N VAL A 80 -7.26 -9.24 0.35
CA VAL A 80 -8.45 -9.41 1.18
C VAL A 80 -9.48 -8.40 0.72
N ASP A 81 -10.59 -8.91 0.18
CA ASP A 81 -11.74 -8.10 -0.15
C ASP A 81 -12.68 -8.01 1.07
N LEU A 82 -12.72 -6.85 1.72
CA LEU A 82 -13.63 -6.62 2.86
C LEU A 82 -15.06 -6.29 2.40
N ALA A 83 -15.30 -6.12 1.10
CA ALA A 83 -16.62 -5.84 0.54
C ALA A 83 -17.50 -7.10 0.40
N GLY A 84 -17.05 -8.25 0.92
CA GLY A 84 -17.69 -9.57 0.79
C GLY A 84 -19.21 -9.56 0.86
N ILE A 85 -19.85 -9.39 -0.30
CA ILE A 85 -21.13 -9.99 -0.59
C ILE A 85 -20.77 -11.39 -1.08
N VAL A 86 -20.89 -12.36 -0.16
CA VAL A 86 -21.06 -13.77 -0.54
C VAL A 86 -22.51 -13.98 -0.99
#